data_AF-A0A2P6FCH1-F1
#
_entry.id   AF-A0A2P6FCH1-F1
#
_cell.length_a   1.000
_cell.length_b   1.000
_cell.length_c   1.000
_cell.angle_alpha   90.00
_cell.angle_beta   90.00
_cell.angle_gamma   90.00
#
_symmetry.space_group_name_H-M   'P 1'
#
loop_
_entity.id
_entity.type
_entity.pdbx_description
1 polymer ?
#
loop_
_entity_poly.entity_id
_entity_poly.type
_entity_poly.pdbx_seq_one_letter_code
_entity_poly.pdbx_strand_id
1 'polypeptide(L)'
;MKKLLAILGALGLTATGATTVVACNKGDNSKDTLGGLKASDFEKALLGVADGTALNTKVIGIVAGKVTDEAKNKEITNNLKLFGYTFVVTKKDVTFPLEKDKKFTLTIEKASDDKIKAFYKAGESKGISDADLTLVKKIQGYVSGTKFSSEITIKDQGAAVDVSGATKPTVAEQTITVKDKNDVKAADLVKLNTDAAITGPVATVIKAVAGVDQTVVLGTDYTITNNEAEGNYTDAKDVEFTVTTKGNKISGSFKFTVQVKAIDA
;
A
#
# COMPACT_ATOMS: atom_id res chain seq x y z
N MET A 1 58.14 7.33 33.82
CA MET A 1 56.73 7.65 33.52
C MET A 1 56.21 6.70 32.45
N LYS A 2 54.98 6.17 32.64
CA LYS A 2 54.13 5.37 31.69
C LYS A 2 54.67 3.96 31.36
N LYS A 3 54.31 2.89 32.09
CA LYS A 3 53.08 2.04 32.02
C LYS A 3 52.72 1.53 30.62
N LEU A 4 52.86 0.22 30.38
CA LEU A 4 51.72 -0.69 30.15
C LEU A 4 52.14 -2.18 30.24
N LEU A 5 51.34 -2.96 30.98
CA LEU A 5 51.28 -4.44 31.04
C LEU A 5 50.87 -4.98 29.65
N ALA A 6 51.42 -6.06 29.06
CA ALA A 6 51.58 -7.46 29.48
C ALA A 6 50.30 -8.34 29.34
N ILE A 7 50.49 -9.44 28.58
CA ILE A 7 49.83 -10.77 28.62
C ILE A 7 48.58 -10.93 27.72
N LEU A 8 48.69 -11.57 26.54
CA LEU A 8 48.86 -13.01 26.22
C LEU A 8 47.55 -13.81 26.35
N GLY A 9 47.12 -14.38 25.23
CA GLY A 9 45.98 -15.28 25.10
C GLY A 9 45.97 -15.92 23.72
N ALA A 10 47.05 -16.63 23.39
CA ALA A 10 47.12 -17.51 22.23
C ALA A 10 46.42 -18.84 22.57
N LEU A 11 45.44 -19.22 21.76
CA LEU A 11 45.12 -20.62 21.46
C LEU A 11 44.86 -20.70 19.95
N GLY A 12 45.86 -21.19 19.22
CA GLY A 12 45.66 -21.69 17.87
C GLY A 12 45.16 -23.13 17.92
N LEU A 13 44.42 -23.55 16.90
CA LEU A 13 44.77 -24.71 16.10
C LEU A 13 43.89 -24.73 14.84
N THR A 14 44.54 -24.77 13.69
CA THR A 14 43.98 -25.11 12.39
C THR A 14 43.73 -26.62 12.32
N ALA A 15 42.59 -27.04 11.78
CA ALA A 15 42.41 -28.38 11.22
C ALA A 15 41.38 -28.36 10.08
N THR A 16 41.80 -28.99 9.00
CA THR A 16 41.25 -29.06 7.65
C THR A 16 39.87 -29.72 7.53
N GLY A 17 39.04 -29.16 6.66
CA GLY A 17 38.29 -29.84 5.60
C GLY A 17 37.63 -31.19 5.89
N ALA A 18 36.32 -31.16 6.08
CA ALA A 18 35.42 -32.20 5.58
C ALA A 18 34.22 -31.52 4.93
N THR A 19 34.23 -31.44 3.60
CA THR A 19 33.03 -31.20 2.80
C THR A 19 32.07 -32.36 3.04
N THR A 20 31.02 -32.12 3.82
CA THR A 20 29.81 -32.94 3.76
C THR A 20 28.65 -32.03 3.41
N VAL A 21 28.20 -32.26 2.18
CA VAL A 21 26.93 -31.87 1.58
C VAL A 21 25.85 -31.67 2.64
N VAL A 22 25.37 -30.43 2.80
CA VAL A 22 24.09 -30.21 3.49
C VAL A 22 23.04 -30.84 2.60
N ALA A 23 22.53 -31.99 3.07
CA ALA A 23 21.45 -32.71 2.43
C ALA A 23 20.30 -31.74 2.12
N CYS A 24 19.85 -31.76 0.86
CA CYS A 24 18.54 -31.28 0.50
C CYS A 24 17.51 -32.03 1.35
N ASN A 25 17.02 -31.39 2.41
CA ASN A 25 15.90 -31.91 3.16
C ASN A 25 14.63 -31.66 2.33
N LYS A 26 14.33 -32.59 1.43
CA LYS A 26 13.00 -32.74 0.82
C LYS A 26 12.11 -33.39 1.88
N GLY A 27 11.13 -32.65 2.39
CA GLY A 27 9.99 -33.19 3.12
C GLY A 27 9.71 -32.55 4.47
N ASP A 28 9.07 -31.37 4.45
CA ASP A 28 7.92 -30.98 5.30
C ASP A 28 7.75 -29.46 5.32
N ASN A 29 7.13 -28.91 4.26
CA ASN A 29 6.89 -27.47 4.11
C ASN A 29 5.57 -27.02 4.77
N SER A 30 5.36 -27.34 6.05
CA SER A 30 4.30 -26.66 6.82
C SER A 30 4.64 -26.55 8.30
N LYS A 31 5.74 -25.85 8.63
CA LYS A 31 5.75 -25.08 9.87
C LYS A 31 4.97 -23.80 9.57
N ASP A 32 3.80 -23.64 10.17
CA ASP A 32 2.90 -22.49 10.01
C ASP A 32 3.68 -21.17 9.96
N THR A 33 3.95 -20.69 8.76
CA THR A 33 4.52 -19.36 8.56
C THR A 33 3.47 -18.35 8.96
N LEU A 34 3.89 -17.24 9.58
CA LEU A 34 2.97 -16.19 10.03
C LEU A 34 2.01 -15.80 8.89
N GLY A 35 0.71 -16.04 9.06
CA GLY A 35 -0.33 -15.74 8.07
C GLY A 35 -0.12 -16.38 6.68
N GLY A 36 0.68 -17.46 6.57
CA GLY A 36 1.04 -18.01 5.26
C GLY A 36 1.87 -17.07 4.38
N LEU A 37 2.56 -16.10 4.99
CA LEU A 37 3.39 -15.11 4.29
C LEU A 37 4.50 -15.78 3.47
N LYS A 38 4.79 -15.18 2.33
CA LYS A 38 5.85 -15.55 1.38
C LYS A 38 6.65 -14.31 1.00
N ALA A 39 7.90 -14.50 0.56
CA ALA A 39 8.73 -13.39 0.11
C ALA A 39 8.07 -12.56 -1.00
N SER A 40 7.38 -13.24 -1.93
CA SER A 40 6.64 -12.64 -3.04
C SER A 40 5.55 -11.64 -2.63
N ASP A 41 5.04 -11.73 -1.39
CA ASP A 41 4.05 -10.77 -0.88
C ASP A 41 4.66 -9.37 -0.69
N PHE A 42 5.99 -9.29 -0.57
CA PHE A 42 6.72 -8.06 -0.25
C PHE A 42 7.51 -7.49 -1.43
N GLU A 43 8.00 -8.34 -2.34
CA GLU A 43 8.97 -7.99 -3.40
C GLU A 43 8.64 -6.69 -4.14
N LYS A 44 7.36 -6.50 -4.53
CA LYS A 44 6.90 -5.32 -5.27
C LYS A 44 6.31 -4.24 -4.37
N ALA A 45 5.69 -4.64 -3.27
CA ALA A 45 4.96 -3.74 -2.37
C ALA A 45 5.90 -2.78 -1.62
N LEU A 46 7.16 -3.20 -1.45
CA LEU A 46 8.17 -2.47 -0.69
C LEU A 46 9.11 -1.61 -1.55
N LEU A 47 8.95 -1.60 -2.88
CA LEU A 47 9.72 -0.73 -3.76
C LEU A 47 9.50 0.75 -3.40
N GLY A 48 10.59 1.52 -3.32
CA GLY A 48 10.57 2.96 -3.06
C GLY A 48 10.23 3.34 -1.63
N VAL A 49 10.16 2.38 -0.69
CA VAL A 49 9.95 2.69 0.72
C VAL A 49 11.10 3.56 1.23
N ALA A 50 10.75 4.73 1.74
CA ALA A 50 11.70 5.79 2.06
C ALA A 50 12.47 5.57 3.38
N ASP A 51 11.89 4.87 4.34
CA ASP A 51 12.50 4.66 5.65
C ASP A 51 11.93 3.43 6.39
N GLY A 52 12.48 3.18 7.58
CA GLY A 52 12.10 2.06 8.42
C GLY A 52 10.68 2.15 9.01
N THR A 53 10.12 3.35 9.17
CA THR A 53 8.75 3.55 9.67
C THR A 53 7.75 3.24 8.58
N ALA A 54 7.96 3.78 7.38
CA ALA A 54 7.16 3.49 6.19
C ALA A 54 7.20 1.99 5.84
N LEU A 55 8.36 1.34 6.01
CA LEU A 55 8.49 -0.11 5.87
C LEU A 55 7.56 -0.85 6.83
N ASN A 56 7.63 -0.53 8.12
CA ASN A 56 6.83 -1.21 9.14
C ASN A 56 5.34 -1.06 8.83
N THR A 57 4.87 0.15 8.51
CA THR A 57 3.46 0.39 8.13
C THR A 57 3.02 -0.49 6.97
N LYS A 58 3.82 -0.57 5.89
CA LYS A 58 3.48 -1.42 4.74
C LYS A 58 3.49 -2.91 5.07
N VAL A 59 4.50 -3.36 5.82
CA VAL A 59 4.61 -4.77 6.26
C VAL A 59 3.39 -5.16 7.09
N ILE A 60 2.97 -4.33 8.04
CA ILE A 60 1.78 -4.59 8.87
C ILE A 60 0.51 -4.64 8.01
N GLY A 61 0.37 -3.74 7.03
CA GLY A 61 -0.76 -3.79 6.10
C GLY A 61 -0.81 -5.10 5.31
N ILE A 62 0.34 -5.61 4.86
CA ILE A 62 0.44 -6.91 4.16
C ILE A 62 0.04 -8.06 5.10
N VAL A 63 0.51 -8.03 6.37
CA VAL A 63 0.15 -9.02 7.39
C VAL A 63 -1.36 -9.02 7.65
N ALA A 64 -1.98 -7.85 7.80
CA ALA A 64 -3.43 -7.71 7.98
C ALA A 64 -4.20 -8.32 6.81
N GLY A 65 -3.74 -8.10 5.58
CA GLY A 65 -4.33 -8.65 4.36
C GLY A 65 -4.29 -10.17 4.24
N LYS A 66 -3.56 -10.88 5.11
CA LYS A 66 -3.59 -12.35 5.17
C LYS A 66 -4.80 -12.91 5.89
N VAL A 67 -5.54 -12.08 6.63
CA VAL A 67 -6.79 -12.50 7.27
C VAL A 67 -7.91 -12.40 6.23
N THR A 68 -8.36 -13.55 5.73
CA THR A 68 -9.37 -13.67 4.66
C THR A 68 -10.81 -13.61 5.16
N ASP A 69 -11.03 -13.84 6.46
CA ASP A 69 -12.34 -13.69 7.11
C ASP A 69 -12.71 -12.21 7.17
N GLU A 70 -13.79 -11.83 6.49
CA GLU A 70 -14.20 -10.43 6.31
C GLU A 70 -14.46 -9.71 7.64
N ALA A 71 -15.12 -10.37 8.59
CA ALA A 71 -15.44 -9.78 9.89
C ALA A 71 -14.17 -9.52 10.71
N LYS A 72 -13.25 -10.48 10.74
CA LYS A 72 -11.95 -10.33 11.42
C LYS A 72 -11.07 -9.29 10.74
N ASN A 73 -11.05 -9.28 9.41
CA ASN A 73 -10.30 -8.31 8.62
C ASN A 73 -10.81 -6.87 8.86
N LYS A 74 -12.13 -6.69 8.89
CA LYS A 74 -12.77 -5.40 9.22
C LYS A 74 -12.40 -4.94 10.63
N GLU A 75 -12.40 -5.84 11.62
CA GLU A 75 -11.98 -5.52 12.99
C GLU A 75 -10.50 -5.11 13.05
N ILE A 76 -9.61 -5.79 12.32
CA ILE A 76 -8.19 -5.38 12.18
C ILE A 76 -8.09 -4.00 11.55
N THR A 77 -8.79 -3.76 10.43
CA THR A 77 -8.74 -2.51 9.67
C THR A 77 -9.20 -1.33 10.51
N ASN A 78 -10.30 -1.48 11.27
CA ASN A 78 -10.78 -0.45 12.19
C ASN A 78 -9.81 -0.16 13.34
N ASN A 79 -8.89 -1.09 13.63
CA ASN A 79 -7.92 -1.00 14.72
C ASN A 79 -6.47 -1.06 14.22
N LEU A 80 -6.20 -0.62 12.98
CA LEU A 80 -4.91 -0.82 12.32
C LEU A 80 -3.73 -0.22 13.10
N LYS A 81 -3.96 0.93 13.76
CA LYS A 81 -2.96 1.56 14.63
C LYS A 81 -2.55 0.64 15.78
N LEU A 82 -3.53 0.07 16.47
CA LEU A 82 -3.30 -0.90 17.56
C LEU A 82 -2.67 -2.19 17.02
N PHE A 83 -3.15 -2.67 15.88
CA PHE A 83 -2.63 -3.85 15.19
C PHE A 83 -1.13 -3.72 14.86
N GLY A 84 -0.67 -2.52 14.53
CA GLY A 84 0.73 -2.23 14.24
C GLY A 84 1.70 -2.52 15.39
N TYR A 85 1.24 -2.49 16.64
CA TYR A 85 2.09 -2.82 17.80
C TYR A 85 2.15 -4.32 18.09
N THR A 86 1.37 -5.14 17.39
CA THR A 86 1.22 -6.56 17.68
C THR A 86 2.30 -7.43 17.04
N PHE A 87 3.15 -6.86 16.20
CA PHE A 87 4.25 -7.57 15.56
C PHE A 87 5.58 -6.86 15.77
N VAL A 88 6.63 -7.66 15.93
CA VAL A 88 8.01 -7.21 15.89
C VAL A 88 8.50 -7.35 14.46
N VAL A 89 8.80 -6.23 13.81
CA VAL A 89 9.39 -6.21 12.47
C VAL A 89 10.88 -5.91 12.59
N THR A 90 11.72 -6.88 12.22
CA THR A 90 13.17 -6.70 12.16
C THR A 90 13.68 -6.84 10.74
N LYS A 91 14.74 -6.10 10.45
CA LYS A 91 15.33 -5.96 9.12
C LYS A 91 16.84 -6.02 9.24
N LYS A 92 17.48 -6.76 8.34
CA LYS A 92 18.93 -6.89 8.25
C LYS A 92 19.36 -6.61 6.81
N ASP A 93 20.54 -5.99 6.66
CA ASP A 93 21.14 -5.69 5.35
C ASP A 93 20.26 -4.76 4.49
N VAL A 94 19.58 -3.82 5.17
CA VAL A 94 18.64 -2.88 4.55
C VAL A 94 19.30 -1.52 4.37
N THR A 95 19.08 -0.90 3.20
CA THR A 95 19.42 0.50 2.94
C THR A 95 18.19 1.16 2.35
N PHE A 96 17.91 2.38 2.78
CA PHE A 96 16.77 3.15 2.30
C PHE A 96 17.23 4.27 1.36
N PRO A 97 16.43 4.60 0.32
CA PRO A 97 15.16 3.96 -0.04
C PRO A 97 15.34 2.52 -0.55
N LEU A 98 14.28 1.72 -0.44
CA LEU A 98 14.31 0.35 -0.97
C LEU A 98 14.26 0.36 -2.50
N GLU A 99 15.41 0.19 -3.13
CA GLU A 99 15.59 0.20 -4.58
C GLU A 99 15.40 -1.18 -5.19
N LYS A 100 15.14 -1.19 -6.51
CA LYS A 100 15.08 -2.40 -7.34
C LYS A 100 16.35 -3.23 -7.19
N ASP A 101 16.18 -4.55 -7.24
CA ASP A 101 17.23 -5.58 -7.17
C ASP A 101 18.02 -5.62 -5.85
N LYS A 102 17.70 -4.74 -4.89
CA LYS A 102 18.25 -4.81 -3.54
C LYS A 102 17.63 -5.98 -2.79
N LYS A 103 18.46 -6.60 -1.97
CA LYS A 103 18.09 -7.71 -1.10
C LYS A 103 18.23 -7.30 0.34
N PHE A 104 17.30 -7.74 1.18
CA PHE A 104 17.40 -7.60 2.61
C PHE A 104 16.63 -8.74 3.29
N THR A 105 16.98 -9.06 4.53
CA THR A 105 16.24 -10.05 5.30
C THR A 105 15.15 -9.35 6.10
N LEU A 106 13.90 -9.78 5.91
CA LEU A 106 12.75 -9.34 6.68
C LEU A 106 12.34 -10.44 7.64
N THR A 107 12.16 -10.10 8.93
CA THR A 107 11.59 -10.99 9.93
C THR A 107 10.42 -10.32 10.62
N ILE A 108 9.33 -11.06 10.78
CA ILE A 108 8.09 -10.62 11.43
C ILE A 108 7.72 -11.67 12.46
N GLU A 109 7.53 -11.25 13.70
CA GLU A 109 7.16 -12.14 14.81
C GLU A 109 5.98 -11.55 15.57
N LYS A 110 5.10 -12.39 16.10
CA LYS A 110 4.12 -11.93 17.08
C LYS A 110 4.83 -11.36 18.31
N ALA A 111 4.47 -10.14 18.69
CA ALA A 111 4.98 -9.51 19.89
C ALA A 111 4.38 -10.18 21.14
N SER A 112 5.19 -10.32 22.19
CA SER A 112 4.70 -10.67 23.53
C SER A 112 4.00 -9.47 24.18
N ASP A 113 3.19 -9.71 25.22
CA ASP A 113 2.49 -8.65 25.96
C ASP A 113 3.45 -7.53 26.42
N ASP A 114 4.65 -7.87 26.88
CA ASP A 114 5.65 -6.88 27.29
C ASP A 114 6.17 -6.03 26.11
N LYS A 115 6.39 -6.67 24.94
CA LYS A 115 6.80 -5.96 23.73
C LYS A 115 5.69 -5.07 23.20
N ILE A 116 4.43 -5.53 23.23
CA ILE A 116 3.26 -4.73 22.85
C ILE A 116 3.17 -3.48 23.72
N LYS A 117 3.25 -3.64 25.05
CA LYS A 117 3.25 -2.52 26.01
C LYS A 117 4.39 -1.54 25.72
N ALA A 118 5.60 -2.05 25.47
CA ALA A 118 6.76 -1.22 25.17
C ALA A 118 6.60 -0.43 23.85
N PHE A 119 6.15 -1.08 22.79
CA PHE A 119 5.94 -0.44 21.49
C PHE A 119 4.81 0.59 21.52
N TYR A 120 3.69 0.27 22.17
CA TYR A 120 2.60 1.22 22.36
C TYR A 120 3.07 2.44 23.14
N LYS A 121 3.82 2.25 24.24
CA LYS A 121 4.37 3.36 25.03
C LYS A 121 5.35 4.22 24.22
N ALA A 122 6.19 3.61 23.39
CA ALA A 122 7.11 4.35 22.52
C ALA A 122 6.37 5.17 21.46
N GLY A 123 5.27 4.65 20.90
CA GLY A 123 4.47 5.35 19.88
C GLY A 123 3.52 6.42 20.43
N GLU A 124 2.86 6.14 21.55
CA GLU A 124 1.78 6.98 22.09
C GLU A 124 2.20 7.80 23.32
N SER A 125 3.44 7.63 23.80
CA SER A 125 3.95 8.27 25.03
C SER A 125 3.12 7.99 26.29
N LYS A 126 2.32 6.91 26.30
CA LYS A 126 1.47 6.48 27.42
C LYS A 126 1.37 4.96 27.49
N GLY A 127 0.97 4.43 28.64
CA GLY A 127 0.66 2.99 28.77
C GLY A 127 -0.56 2.59 27.94
N ILE A 128 -0.57 1.34 27.45
CA ILE A 128 -1.76 0.73 26.84
C ILE A 128 -2.78 0.39 27.93
N SER A 129 -4.07 0.59 27.66
CA SER A 129 -5.13 0.18 28.57
C SER A 129 -5.31 -1.34 28.56
N ASP A 130 -5.90 -1.92 29.61
CA ASP A 130 -6.18 -3.36 29.65
C ASP A 130 -7.20 -3.78 28.57
N ALA A 131 -8.15 -2.90 28.24
CA ALA A 131 -9.11 -3.10 27.17
C ALA A 131 -8.42 -3.14 25.80
N ASP A 132 -7.54 -2.18 25.52
CA ASP A 132 -6.78 -2.15 24.26
C ASP A 132 -5.80 -3.32 24.17
N LEU A 133 -5.15 -3.71 25.27
CA LEU A 133 -4.27 -4.88 25.31
C LEU A 133 -5.04 -6.17 25.00
N THR A 134 -6.24 -6.32 25.55
CA THR A 134 -7.12 -7.45 25.27
C THR A 134 -7.52 -7.49 23.81
N LEU A 135 -7.93 -6.34 23.25
CA LEU A 135 -8.29 -6.21 21.84
C LEU A 135 -7.11 -6.54 20.92
N VAL A 136 -5.93 -5.99 21.21
CA VAL A 136 -4.68 -6.24 20.49
C VAL A 136 -4.36 -7.73 20.44
N LYS A 137 -4.46 -8.45 21.57
CA LYS A 137 -4.22 -9.90 21.63
C LYS A 137 -5.22 -10.67 20.78
N LYS A 138 -6.50 -10.28 20.82
CA LYS A 138 -7.56 -10.86 20.00
C LYS A 138 -7.25 -10.71 18.51
N ILE A 139 -6.96 -9.49 18.04
CA ILE A 139 -6.70 -9.23 16.61
C ILE A 139 -5.37 -9.81 16.14
N GLN A 140 -4.34 -9.88 17.00
CA GLN A 140 -3.09 -10.61 16.71
C GLN A 140 -3.35 -12.10 16.51
N GLY A 141 -4.27 -12.67 17.30
CA GLY A 141 -4.69 -14.06 17.22
C GLY A 141 -5.37 -14.45 15.91
N TYR A 142 -5.90 -13.49 15.16
CA TYR A 142 -6.53 -13.73 13.84
C TYR A 142 -5.51 -14.11 12.76
N VAL A 143 -4.24 -13.75 12.93
CA VAL A 143 -3.16 -14.15 12.03
C VAL A 143 -2.62 -15.50 12.49
N SER A 144 -2.63 -16.53 11.64
CA SER A 144 -2.07 -17.84 11.96
C SER A 144 -0.54 -17.80 12.09
N GLY A 145 0.07 -18.85 12.65
CA GLY A 145 1.51 -18.93 12.85
C GLY A 145 2.06 -17.91 13.86
N THR A 146 3.38 -17.86 13.97
CA THR A 146 4.07 -17.02 14.98
C THR A 146 5.21 -16.20 14.40
N LYS A 147 5.83 -16.66 13.32
CA LYS A 147 7.00 -16.03 12.71
C LYS A 147 7.04 -16.19 11.20
N PHE A 148 7.52 -15.16 10.53
CA PHE A 148 7.95 -15.17 9.14
C PHE A 148 9.39 -14.64 9.09
N SER A 149 10.26 -15.28 8.30
CA SER A 149 11.62 -14.79 8.07
C SER A 149 12.06 -15.20 6.68
N SER A 150 12.47 -14.25 5.86
CA SER A 150 12.89 -14.52 4.48
C SER A 150 13.79 -13.42 3.94
N GLU A 151 14.65 -13.79 2.98
CA GLU A 151 15.33 -12.83 2.11
C GLU A 151 14.31 -12.32 1.09
N ILE A 152 14.15 -11.00 1.02
CA ILE A 152 13.30 -10.33 0.05
C ILE A 152 14.21 -9.71 -1.00
N THR A 153 13.99 -10.06 -2.27
CA THR A 153 14.57 -9.32 -3.40
C THR A 153 13.53 -8.31 -3.86
N ILE A 154 13.83 -7.02 -3.73
CA ILE A 154 12.94 -5.98 -4.25
C ILE A 154 12.90 -6.10 -5.76
N LYS A 155 11.69 -6.21 -6.31
CA LYS A 155 11.46 -6.21 -7.74
C LYS A 155 10.75 -4.93 -8.12
N ASP A 156 10.89 -4.56 -9.38
CA ASP A 156 10.03 -3.54 -9.95
C ASP A 156 8.55 -3.92 -9.69
N GLN A 157 7.75 -2.94 -9.29
CA GLN A 157 6.33 -2.99 -9.61
C GLN A 157 6.31 -3.21 -11.13
N GLY A 158 5.69 -4.28 -11.60
CA GLY A 158 5.69 -4.59 -13.04
C GLY A 158 5.30 -3.36 -13.85
N ALA A 159 5.66 -3.31 -15.14
CA ALA A 159 5.36 -2.16 -16.00
C ALA A 159 3.96 -1.62 -15.68
N ALA A 160 3.91 -0.33 -15.33
CA ALA A 160 2.64 0.31 -15.00
C ALA A 160 1.65 0.02 -16.13
N VAL A 161 0.43 -0.34 -15.76
CA VAL A 161 -0.56 -0.65 -16.78
C VAL A 161 -0.94 0.67 -17.45
N ASP A 162 -0.59 0.79 -18.73
CA ASP A 162 -0.89 1.98 -19.51
C ASP A 162 -2.39 2.04 -19.84
N VAL A 163 -3.07 3.06 -19.31
CA VAL A 163 -4.49 3.30 -19.53
C VAL A 163 -4.77 4.24 -20.70
N SER A 164 -3.75 4.66 -21.46
CA SER A 164 -3.95 5.55 -22.62
C SER A 164 -4.84 4.92 -23.70
N GLY A 165 -4.86 3.60 -23.78
CA GLY A 165 -5.74 2.82 -24.66
C GLY A 165 -7.10 2.45 -24.07
N ALA A 166 -7.46 3.02 -22.92
CA ALA A 166 -8.71 2.71 -22.24
C ALA A 166 -9.93 3.03 -23.12
N THR A 167 -10.95 2.17 -23.07
CA THR A 167 -12.25 2.47 -23.68
C THR A 167 -12.84 3.71 -23.01
N LYS A 168 -13.33 4.66 -23.79
CA LYS A 168 -13.91 5.90 -23.25
C LYS A 168 -15.10 5.57 -22.32
N PRO A 169 -15.16 6.17 -21.12
CA PRO A 169 -16.28 5.96 -20.21
C PRO A 169 -17.57 6.46 -20.85
N THR A 170 -18.67 5.75 -20.61
CA THR A 170 -20.01 6.21 -20.98
C THR A 170 -20.58 7.00 -19.82
N VAL A 171 -20.82 8.29 -20.04
CA VAL A 171 -21.39 9.22 -19.07
C VAL A 171 -22.65 9.82 -19.68
N ALA A 172 -23.76 9.81 -18.94
CA ALA A 172 -24.99 10.44 -19.38
C ALA A 172 -24.82 11.97 -19.44
N GLU A 173 -25.73 12.67 -20.13
CA GLU A 173 -25.77 14.14 -20.10
C GLU A 173 -25.79 14.66 -18.65
N GLN A 174 -25.00 15.69 -18.39
CA GLN A 174 -24.93 16.34 -17.08
C GLN A 174 -25.66 17.67 -17.12
N THR A 175 -26.44 17.96 -16.09
CA THR A 175 -27.06 19.27 -15.89
C THR A 175 -26.39 19.98 -14.72
N ILE A 176 -25.88 21.19 -14.94
CA ILE A 176 -25.30 22.05 -13.90
C ILE A 176 -26.21 23.23 -13.60
N THR A 177 -26.25 23.64 -12.33
CA THR A 177 -26.94 24.85 -11.89
C THR A 177 -25.92 25.98 -11.74
N VAL A 178 -26.16 27.10 -12.43
CA VAL A 178 -25.23 28.24 -12.54
C VAL A 178 -25.98 29.56 -12.36
N LYS A 179 -25.25 30.66 -12.22
CA LYS A 179 -25.86 31.99 -12.08
C LYS A 179 -26.58 32.46 -13.36
N ASP A 180 -25.96 32.23 -14.52
CA ASP A 180 -26.52 32.54 -15.83
C ASP A 180 -26.08 31.46 -16.82
N LYS A 181 -27.04 30.67 -17.32
CA LYS A 181 -26.78 29.60 -18.29
C LYS A 181 -26.26 30.12 -19.64
N ASN A 182 -26.39 31.42 -19.93
CA ASN A 182 -25.80 32.02 -21.12
C ASN A 182 -24.32 32.41 -20.95
N ASP A 183 -23.82 32.41 -19.70
CA ASP A 183 -22.47 32.85 -19.34
C ASP A 183 -21.85 31.95 -18.25
N VAL A 184 -21.81 30.64 -18.52
CA VAL A 184 -21.15 29.64 -17.65
C VAL A 184 -19.67 29.94 -17.54
N LYS A 185 -19.14 29.95 -16.31
CA LYS A 185 -17.73 30.20 -16.01
C LYS A 185 -16.93 28.93 -15.81
N ALA A 186 -15.61 29.03 -15.94
CA ALA A 186 -14.69 27.93 -15.67
C ALA A 186 -14.91 27.32 -14.28
N ALA A 187 -15.15 28.17 -13.27
CA ALA A 187 -15.43 27.74 -11.89
C ALA A 187 -16.70 26.88 -11.74
N ASP A 188 -17.67 27.01 -12.65
CA ASP A 188 -18.86 26.16 -12.67
C ASP A 188 -18.54 24.79 -13.26
N LEU A 189 -17.73 24.74 -14.31
CA LEU A 189 -17.32 23.50 -14.97
C LEU A 189 -16.34 22.69 -14.12
N VAL A 190 -15.44 23.33 -13.37
CA VAL A 190 -14.46 22.63 -12.51
C VAL A 190 -15.14 21.71 -11.48
N LYS A 191 -16.36 22.04 -11.03
CA LYS A 191 -17.14 21.22 -10.09
C LYS A 191 -17.40 19.81 -10.63
N LEU A 192 -17.52 19.66 -11.96
CA LEU A 192 -17.74 18.37 -12.62
C LEU A 192 -16.56 17.41 -12.50
N ASN A 193 -15.34 17.92 -12.28
CA ASN A 193 -14.14 17.08 -12.13
C ASN A 193 -14.21 16.15 -10.92
N THR A 194 -15.05 16.49 -9.94
CA THR A 194 -15.27 15.72 -8.71
C THR A 194 -16.65 15.06 -8.64
N ASP A 195 -17.47 15.19 -9.68
CA ASP A 195 -18.83 14.63 -9.69
C ASP A 195 -18.79 13.09 -9.69
N ALA A 196 -19.60 12.45 -8.86
CA ALA A 196 -19.72 10.99 -8.79
C ALA A 196 -20.19 10.36 -10.11
N ALA A 197 -21.06 11.06 -10.86
CA ALA A 197 -21.56 10.62 -12.15
C ALA A 197 -20.45 10.55 -13.23
N ILE A 198 -19.37 11.31 -13.05
CA ILE A 198 -18.19 11.32 -13.95
C ILE A 198 -17.08 10.43 -13.40
N THR A 199 -16.73 10.61 -12.12
CA THR A 199 -15.62 9.90 -11.47
C THR A 199 -15.86 8.39 -11.37
N GLY A 200 -17.11 7.95 -11.17
CA GLY A 200 -17.48 6.53 -11.10
C GLY A 200 -17.21 5.75 -12.40
N PRO A 201 -17.75 6.18 -13.55
CA PRO A 201 -17.44 5.59 -14.85
C PRO A 201 -15.94 5.61 -15.20
N VAL A 202 -15.23 6.70 -14.89
CA VAL A 202 -13.76 6.77 -15.09
C VAL A 202 -13.03 5.73 -14.25
N ALA A 203 -13.37 5.58 -12.97
CA ALA A 203 -12.77 4.58 -12.11
C ALA A 203 -13.03 3.15 -12.63
N THR A 204 -14.23 2.89 -13.13
CA THR A 204 -14.61 1.58 -13.69
C THR A 204 -13.72 1.20 -14.88
N VAL A 205 -13.50 2.15 -15.79
CA VAL A 205 -12.64 1.97 -16.96
C VAL A 205 -11.19 1.73 -16.57
N ILE A 206 -10.65 2.54 -15.64
CA ILE A 206 -9.27 2.38 -15.16
C ILE A 206 -9.08 0.99 -14.53
N LYS A 207 -10.01 0.54 -13.68
CA LYS A 207 -9.94 -0.78 -13.03
C LYS A 207 -9.99 -1.92 -14.05
N ALA A 208 -10.84 -1.80 -15.07
CA ALA A 208 -10.94 -2.80 -16.13
C ALA A 208 -9.61 -2.96 -16.87
N VAL A 209 -8.97 -1.85 -17.26
CA VAL A 209 -7.66 -1.89 -17.93
C VAL A 209 -6.58 -2.41 -16.99
N ALA A 210 -6.57 -1.95 -15.74
CA ALA A 210 -5.59 -2.36 -14.73
C ALA A 210 -5.78 -3.82 -14.24
N GLY A 211 -6.88 -4.49 -14.59
CA GLY A 211 -7.20 -5.82 -14.11
C GLY A 211 -7.43 -5.89 -12.59
N VAL A 212 -7.95 -4.81 -12.00
CA VAL A 212 -8.15 -4.67 -10.55
C VAL A 212 -9.63 -4.88 -10.22
N ASP A 213 -9.90 -5.51 -9.07
CA ASP A 213 -11.26 -5.73 -8.58
C ASP A 213 -12.08 -4.41 -8.46
N GLN A 214 -13.36 -4.46 -8.83
CA GLN A 214 -14.25 -3.31 -8.85
C GLN A 214 -14.46 -2.67 -7.46
N THR A 215 -14.27 -3.42 -6.38
CA THR A 215 -14.38 -2.94 -4.99
C THR A 215 -13.17 -2.11 -4.54
N VAL A 216 -12.06 -2.14 -5.28
CA VAL A 216 -10.85 -1.38 -4.92
C VAL A 216 -11.08 0.11 -5.12
N VAL A 217 -10.77 0.92 -4.12
CA VAL A 217 -10.85 2.38 -4.21
C VAL A 217 -9.53 2.89 -4.78
N LEU A 218 -9.59 3.57 -5.94
CA LEU A 218 -8.41 4.13 -6.63
C LEU A 218 -7.88 5.43 -5.99
N GLY A 219 -8.58 6.00 -5.01
CA GLY A 219 -8.12 7.15 -4.22
C GLY A 219 -7.56 8.29 -5.08
N THR A 220 -6.29 8.66 -4.85
CA THR A 220 -5.57 9.73 -5.55
C THR A 220 -4.73 9.24 -6.74
N ASP A 221 -4.98 8.03 -7.25
CA ASP A 221 -4.17 7.41 -8.30
C ASP A 221 -4.36 8.07 -9.69
N TYR A 222 -5.31 9.01 -9.83
CA TYR A 222 -5.52 9.80 -11.03
C TYR A 222 -6.15 11.16 -10.71
N THR A 223 -6.15 12.05 -11.70
CA THR A 223 -6.96 13.27 -11.71
C THR A 223 -7.81 13.37 -12.95
N ILE A 224 -8.95 14.04 -12.79
CA ILE A 224 -9.82 14.45 -13.88
C ILE A 224 -9.76 15.98 -13.95
N THR A 225 -9.58 16.51 -15.14
CA THR A 225 -9.78 17.93 -15.46
C THR A 225 -10.70 18.04 -16.67
N ASN A 226 -11.30 19.21 -16.88
CA ASN A 226 -11.99 19.51 -18.13
C ASN A 226 -11.36 20.72 -18.81
N ASN A 227 -11.81 21.00 -20.04
CA ASN A 227 -11.30 22.09 -20.86
C ASN A 227 -11.78 23.50 -20.44
N GLU A 228 -12.64 23.60 -19.42
CA GLU A 228 -13.10 24.86 -18.83
C GLU A 228 -13.65 25.87 -19.86
N ALA A 229 -14.29 25.36 -20.92
CA ALA A 229 -14.78 26.18 -22.02
C ALA A 229 -15.99 27.02 -21.60
N GLU A 230 -15.78 28.29 -21.26
CA GLU A 230 -16.83 29.23 -20.86
C GLU A 230 -17.84 29.54 -21.98
N GLY A 231 -19.04 30.00 -21.61
CA GLY A 231 -20.03 30.56 -22.53
C GLY A 231 -21.46 30.06 -22.32
N ASN A 232 -22.26 30.04 -23.39
CA ASN A 232 -23.68 29.69 -23.32
C ASN A 232 -23.91 28.17 -23.32
N TYR A 233 -24.56 27.63 -22.29
CA TYR A 233 -24.91 26.20 -22.13
C TYR A 233 -26.43 25.99 -22.02
N THR A 234 -27.23 26.86 -22.65
CA THR A 234 -28.69 26.69 -22.72
C THR A 234 -29.06 25.36 -23.40
N ASP A 235 -28.33 25.03 -24.47
CA ASP A 235 -28.33 23.70 -25.09
C ASP A 235 -27.13 22.89 -24.60
N ALA A 236 -27.26 21.57 -24.63
CA ALA A 236 -26.18 20.67 -24.25
C ALA A 236 -24.96 20.85 -25.16
N LYS A 237 -23.77 20.90 -24.54
CA LYS A 237 -22.49 21.10 -25.22
C LYS A 237 -21.47 20.08 -24.79
N ASP A 238 -20.58 19.75 -25.70
CA ASP A 238 -19.45 18.86 -25.45
C ASP A 238 -18.41 19.54 -24.55
N VAL A 239 -18.19 18.96 -23.38
CA VAL A 239 -17.09 19.29 -22.46
C VAL A 239 -16.07 18.16 -22.53
N GLU A 240 -14.83 18.49 -22.89
CA GLU A 240 -13.74 17.52 -22.97
C GLU A 240 -13.10 17.34 -21.58
N PHE A 241 -13.07 16.10 -21.11
CA PHE A 241 -12.41 15.69 -19.89
C PHE A 241 -11.09 14.99 -20.21
N THR A 242 -10.06 15.31 -19.43
CA THR A 242 -8.75 14.64 -19.46
C THR A 242 -8.55 13.88 -18.16
N VAL A 243 -8.23 12.60 -18.27
CA VAL A 243 -7.84 11.74 -17.15
C VAL A 243 -6.34 11.55 -17.20
N THR A 244 -5.66 11.88 -16.11
CA THR A 244 -4.20 11.71 -15.96
C THR A 244 -3.91 10.87 -14.74
N THR A 245 -3.27 9.71 -14.93
CA THR A 245 -2.86 8.86 -13.81
C THR A 245 -1.66 9.43 -13.08
N LYS A 246 -1.59 9.20 -11.76
CA LYS A 246 -0.55 9.72 -10.85
C LYS A 246 0.15 8.61 -10.05
N GLY A 247 -0.26 7.35 -10.22
CA GLY A 247 0.27 6.22 -9.46
C GLY A 247 1.44 5.52 -10.12
N ASN A 248 2.17 4.70 -9.35
CA ASN A 248 3.24 3.83 -9.88
C ASN A 248 2.69 2.53 -10.49
N LYS A 249 1.38 2.26 -10.33
CA LYS A 249 0.71 1.03 -10.76
C LYS A 249 -0.02 1.17 -12.10
N ILE A 250 -0.44 2.39 -12.43
CA ILE A 250 -1.14 2.75 -13.66
C ILE A 250 -0.48 3.98 -14.24
N SER A 251 -0.34 4.05 -15.56
CA SER A 251 0.30 5.17 -16.25
C SER A 251 -0.54 5.65 -17.43
N GLY A 252 -0.20 6.82 -17.96
CA GLY A 252 -0.81 7.35 -19.17
C GLY A 252 -1.96 8.33 -18.93
N SER A 253 -2.63 8.67 -20.03
CA SER A 253 -3.73 9.63 -20.03
C SER A 253 -4.69 9.33 -21.16
N PHE A 254 -5.98 9.57 -20.94
CA PHE A 254 -6.98 9.49 -21.99
C PHE A 254 -7.98 10.63 -21.88
N LYS A 255 -8.68 10.89 -22.98
CA LYS A 255 -9.69 11.94 -23.09
C LYS A 255 -11.05 11.36 -23.44
N PHE A 256 -12.10 11.98 -22.89
CA PHE A 256 -13.49 11.67 -23.21
C PHE A 256 -14.34 12.93 -23.18
N THR A 257 -15.54 12.86 -23.74
CA THR A 257 -16.44 14.01 -23.85
C THR A 257 -17.73 13.70 -23.12
N VAL A 258 -18.29 14.70 -22.45
CA VAL A 258 -19.61 14.62 -21.81
C VAL A 258 -20.45 15.78 -22.31
N GLN A 259 -21.71 15.51 -22.65
CA GLN A 259 -22.70 16.54 -22.95
C GLN A 259 -23.13 17.22 -21.64
N VAL A 260 -22.98 18.54 -21.58
CA VAL A 260 -23.29 19.35 -20.39
C VAL A 260 -24.29 20.43 -20.78
N LYS A 261 -25.35 20.56 -19.99
CA LYS A 261 -26.36 21.61 -20.09
C LYS A 261 -26.41 22.42 -18.79
N ALA A 262 -26.72 23.70 -18.87
CA ALA A 262 -26.85 24.57 -17.71
C ALA A 262 -28.29 25.05 -17.51
N ILE A 263 -28.67 25.22 -16.23
CA ILE A 263 -29.90 25.89 -15.80
C ILE A 263 -29.57 27.03 -14.84
N ASP A 264 -30.40 28.06 -14.83
CA ASP A 264 -30.25 29.19 -13.91
C ASP A 264 -30.61 28.73 -12.47
N ALA A 265 -29.86 29.22 -11.49
CA ALA A 265 -30.04 28.96 -10.06
C ALA A 265 -31.28 29.63 -9.46
#